data_AF-A0A3M1AP81-F1
#
_entry.id   AF-A0A3M1AP81-F1
#
_cell.length_a   1.000
_cell.length_b   1.000
_cell.length_c   1.000
_cell.angle_alpha   90.00
_cell.angle_beta   90.00
_cell.angle_gamma   90.00
#
_symmetry.space_group_name_H-M   'P 1'
#
loop_
_entity.id
_entity.type
_entity.pdbx_description
1 polymer ?
#
loop_
_entity_poly.entity_id
_entity_poly.type
_entity_poly.pdbx_seq_one_letter_code
_entity_poly.pdbx_strand_id
1 'polypeptide(L)'
;MKRGFVRWEGRGFTLIELMVVVAIISILSIIAVPALTQLRIRAFNASAAVAGNLCRTTQEIYYIDYRTYRNDLPGLLMLQSNLTDDPEV
;
A
#
# COMPACT_ATOMS: atom_id res chain seq x y z
N MET A 1 -4.35 62.55 5.21
CA MET A 1 -4.64 61.11 5.35
C MET A 1 -3.34 60.36 5.58
N LYS A 2 -3.06 59.88 6.81
CA LYS A 2 -1.86 59.09 7.11
C LYS A 2 -2.30 57.64 7.34
N ARG A 3 -1.91 56.72 6.45
CA ARG A 3 -2.14 55.27 6.60
C ARG A 3 -1.03 54.70 7.48
N GLY A 4 -1.40 54.23 8.67
CA GLY A 4 -0.47 53.55 9.58
C GLY A 4 -0.10 52.18 9.04
N PHE A 5 1.20 51.95 8.85
CA PHE A 5 1.75 50.65 8.49
C PHE A 5 1.78 49.77 9.75
N VAL A 6 0.92 48.74 9.81
CA VAL A 6 0.91 47.76 10.90
C VAL A 6 2.13 46.86 10.73
N ARG A 7 3.13 47.04 11.60
CA ARG A 7 4.28 46.14 11.68
C ARG A 7 3.86 44.95 12.53
N TRP A 8 3.76 43.77 11.91
CA TRP A 8 3.58 42.52 12.62
C TRP A 8 4.92 42.14 13.23
N GLU A 9 5.09 42.37 14.53
CA GLU A 9 6.26 41.96 15.28
C GLU A 9 6.43 40.43 15.15
N GLY A 10 7.48 40.00 14.45
CA GLY A 10 7.77 38.58 14.22
C GLY A 10 8.16 37.91 15.53
N ARG A 11 7.22 37.15 16.13
CA ARG A 11 7.50 36.30 17.29
C ARG A 11 8.42 35.16 16.85
N GLY A 12 9.66 35.16 17.34
CA GLY A 12 10.61 34.07 17.10
C GLY A 12 10.22 32.79 17.85
N PHE A 13 10.52 31.64 17.24
CA PHE A 13 10.28 30.31 17.80
C PHE A 13 11.35 29.95 18.85
N THR A 14 10.95 29.28 19.94
CA THR A 14 11.89 28.92 21.00
C THR A 14 12.56 27.57 20.75
N LEU A 15 13.83 27.42 21.14
CA LEU A 15 14.54 26.13 21.06
C LEU A 15 13.86 25.05 21.91
N ILE A 16 13.23 25.45 23.01
CA ILE A 16 12.54 24.52 23.90
C ILE A 16 11.23 23.99 23.28
N GLU A 17 10.50 24.79 22.50
CA GLU A 17 9.37 24.28 21.71
C GLU A 17 9.83 23.22 20.72
N LEU A 18 10.96 23.42 20.02
CA LEU A 18 11.48 22.40 19.11
C LEU A 18 11.80 21.09 19.84
N MET A 19 12.46 21.19 21.00
CA MET A 19 12.92 20.02 21.74
C MET A 19 11.76 19.14 22.21
N VAL A 20 10.70 19.76 22.72
CA VAL A 20 9.50 19.00 23.15
C VAL A 20 8.80 18.36 21.96
N VAL A 21 8.71 19.06 20.83
CA VAL A 21 8.09 18.51 19.61
C VAL A 21 8.86 17.29 19.10
N VAL A 22 10.19 17.37 19.01
CA VAL A 22 11.02 16.24 18.55
C VAL A 22 10.96 15.08 19.55
N ALA A 23 10.93 15.36 20.85
CA ALA A 23 10.78 14.34 21.88
C ALA A 23 9.47 13.54 21.68
N ILE A 24 8.34 14.23 21.48
CA ILE A 24 7.04 13.58 21.25
C ILE A 24 7.05 12.77 19.95
N ILE A 25 7.56 13.35 18.85
CA ILE A 25 7.62 12.66 17.54
C ILE A 25 8.47 11.39 17.64
N SER A 26 9.60 11.43 18.37
CA SER A 26 10.48 10.25 18.52
C SER A 26 9.76 9.08 19.22
N ILE A 27 9.00 9.37 20.28
CA ILE A 27 8.23 8.36 21.02
C ILE A 27 7.14 7.76 20.13
N LEU A 28 6.39 8.59 19.41
CA LEU A 28 5.35 8.12 18.50
C LEU A 28 5.93 7.30 17.35
N SER A 29 7.06 7.73 16.78
CA SER A 29 7.70 7.07 15.64
C SER A 29 8.16 5.64 15.97
N ILE A 30 8.69 5.42 17.18
CA ILE A 30 9.11 4.10 17.66
C ILE A 30 7.96 3.09 17.62
N ILE A 31 6.74 3.51 17.93
CA ILE A 31 5.55 2.64 17.93
C ILE A 31 4.93 2.55 16.52
N ALA A 32 4.87 3.67 15.80
CA ALA A 32 4.19 3.77 14.51
C ALA A 32 4.91 3.00 13.39
N VAL A 33 6.24 3.09 13.30
CA VAL A 33 7.02 2.45 12.22
C VAL A 33 6.89 0.92 12.22
N PRO A 34 7.11 0.18 13.32
CA PRO A 34 6.98 -1.28 13.30
C PRO A 34 5.52 -1.72 13.06
N ALA A 35 4.54 -0.97 13.57
CA ALA A 35 3.11 -1.26 13.34
C ALA A 35 2.76 -1.16 11.84
N LEU A 36 3.23 -0.10 11.17
CA LEU A 36 3.04 0.07 9.73
C LEU A 36 3.73 -1.05 8.94
N THR A 37 4.96 -1.41 9.29
CA THR A 37 5.69 -2.49 8.62
C THR A 37 4.96 -3.83 8.74
N GLN A 38 4.45 -4.17 9.91
CA GLN A 38 3.65 -5.39 10.11
C GLN A 38 2.37 -5.39 9.29
N LEU A 39 1.67 -4.26 9.22
CA LEU A 39 0.47 -4.12 8.39
C LEU A 39 0.79 -4.35 6.92
N ARG A 40 1.89 -3.77 6.41
CA ARG A 40 2.31 -3.96 5.02
C ARG A 40 2.63 -5.43 4.72
N ILE A 41 3.34 -6.12 5.60
CA ILE A 41 3.64 -7.55 5.44
C ILE A 41 2.34 -8.36 5.37
N ARG A 42 1.38 -8.08 6.26
CA ARG A 42 0.07 -8.77 6.25
C ARG A 42 -0.70 -8.50 4.95
N ALA A 43 -0.69 -7.26 4.47
CA ALA A 43 -1.31 -6.90 3.20
C ALA A 43 -0.65 -7.64 2.01
N PHE A 44 0.68 -7.67 1.96
CA PHE A 44 1.41 -8.42 0.92
C PHE A 44 1.11 -9.93 0.98
N ASN A 45 1.08 -10.53 2.18
CA ASN A 45 0.75 -11.94 2.34
C ASN A 45 -0.68 -12.24 1.91
N ALA A 46 -1.64 -11.35 2.24
CA ALA A 46 -3.02 -11.49 1.79
C ALA A 46 -3.13 -11.40 0.26
N SER A 47 -2.48 -10.42 -0.37
CA SER A 47 -2.44 -10.30 -1.83
C SER A 47 -1.79 -11.50 -2.50
N ALA A 48 -0.69 -12.02 -1.93
CA ALA A 48 -0.03 -13.23 -2.44
C ALA A 48 -0.92 -14.47 -2.33
N ALA A 49 -1.67 -14.62 -1.23
CA ALA A 49 -2.62 -15.71 -1.06
C ALA A 49 -3.75 -15.64 -2.10
N VAL A 50 -4.29 -14.46 -2.35
CA VAL A 50 -5.30 -14.24 -3.41
C VAL A 50 -4.72 -14.57 -4.78
N ALA A 51 -3.55 -14.06 -5.12
CA ALA A 51 -2.89 -14.35 -6.39
C ALA A 51 -2.64 -15.85 -6.59
N GLY A 52 -2.22 -16.56 -5.54
CA GLY A 52 -2.04 -18.02 -5.56
C GLY A 52 -3.34 -18.78 -5.81
N ASN A 53 -4.44 -18.37 -5.18
CA ASN A 53 -5.76 -18.96 -5.41
C ASN A 53 -6.23 -18.73 -6.86
N LEU A 54 -6.03 -17.52 -7.39
CA LEU A 54 -6.35 -17.20 -8.78
C LEU A 54 -5.55 -18.09 -9.74
N CYS A 55 -4.24 -18.24 -9.52
CA CYS A 55 -3.41 -19.12 -10.32
C CYS A 55 -3.89 -20.57 -10.29
N ARG A 56 -4.27 -21.07 -9.10
CA ARG A 56 -4.83 -22.42 -8.94
C ARG A 56 -6.11 -22.59 -9.75
N THR A 57 -7.07 -21.68 -9.61
CA THR A 57 -8.35 -21.75 -10.33
C THR A 57 -8.13 -21.69 -11.84
N THR A 58 -7.26 -20.80 -12.33
CA THR A 58 -6.93 -20.73 -13.76
C THR A 58 -6.23 -22.00 -14.27
N GLN A 59 -5.36 -22.62 -13.47
CA GLN A 59 -4.75 -23.92 -13.81
C GLN A 59 -5.77 -25.04 -13.88
N GLU A 60 -6.74 -25.08 -12.97
CA GLU A 60 -7.83 -26.06 -12.98
C GLU A 60 -8.70 -25.91 -14.23
N ILE A 61 -9.05 -24.68 -14.60
CA ILE A 61 -9.78 -24.38 -15.85
C ILE A 61 -8.99 -24.85 -17.07
N TYR A 62 -7.71 -24.49 -17.15
CA TYR A 62 -6.86 -24.90 -18.26
C TYR A 62 -6.72 -26.44 -18.36
N TYR A 63 -6.65 -27.13 -17.21
CA TYR A 63 -6.59 -28.58 -17.19
C TYR A 63 -7.86 -29.25 -17.71
N ILE A 64 -9.04 -28.67 -17.48
CA ILE A 64 -10.31 -29.18 -18.02
C ILE A 64 -10.27 -29.17 -19.56
N ASP A 65 -9.74 -28.11 -20.16
CA ASP A 65 -9.70 -27.95 -21.61
C ASP A 65 -8.59 -28.77 -22.28
N TYR A 66 -7.38 -28.74 -21.71
CA TYR A 66 -6.18 -29.26 -22.38
C TYR A 66 -5.60 -30.52 -21.73
N ARG A 67 -6.15 -30.98 -20.60
CA ARG A 67 -5.68 -32.14 -19.81
C ARG A 67 -4.20 -32.10 -19.42
N THR A 68 -3.61 -30.92 -19.39
CA THR A 68 -2.24 -30.66 -18.98
C THR A 68 -2.19 -29.39 -18.15
N TYR A 69 -1.25 -29.30 -17.22
CA TYR A 69 -0.97 -28.05 -16.52
C TYR A 69 -0.04 -27.18 -17.35
N ARG A 70 -0.23 -25.87 -17.21
CA ARG A 70 0.56 -24.87 -17.93
C ARG A 70 1.80 -24.50 -17.12
N ASN A 71 2.97 -24.44 -17.76
CA ASN A 71 4.27 -24.19 -17.11
C ASN A 71 4.87 -22.82 -17.45
N ASP A 72 4.16 -21.96 -18.17
CA ASP A 72 4.52 -20.57 -18.48
C ASP A 72 3.61 -19.57 -17.75
N LEU A 73 4.22 -18.73 -16.90
CA LEU A 73 3.53 -17.69 -16.14
C LEU A 73 2.84 -16.63 -17.03
N PRO A 74 3.45 -16.11 -18.11
CA PRO A 74 2.80 -15.12 -18.96
C PRO A 74 1.53 -15.65 -19.63
N GLY A 75 1.56 -16.89 -20.11
CA GLY A 75 0.41 -17.51 -20.75
C GLY A 75 -0.73 -17.80 -19.78
N LEU A 76 -0.42 -18.14 -18.52
CA LEU A 76 -1.43 -18.27 -17.48
C LEU A 76 -2.10 -16.94 -17.16
N LEU A 77 -1.31 -15.86 -17.07
CA LEU A 77 -1.83 -14.53 -16.77
C LEU A 77 -2.73 -13.99 -17.90
N MET A 78 -2.39 -14.27 -19.16
CA MET A 78 -3.23 -13.94 -20.31
C MET A 78 -4.57 -14.68 -20.30
N LEU A 79 -4.58 -15.94 -19.85
CA LEU A 79 -5.83 -16.67 -19.65
C LEU A 79 -6.62 -16.01 -18.54
N GLN A 80 -6.00 -15.76 -17.38
CA GLN A 80 -6.65 -15.12 -16.24
C GLN A 80 -7.28 -13.77 -16.59
N SER A 81 -6.58 -12.89 -17.33
CA SER A 81 -7.14 -11.59 -17.74
C SER A 81 -8.38 -11.77 -18.62
N ASN A 82 -8.36 -12.73 -19.54
CA ASN A 82 -9.50 -13.02 -20.42
C ASN A 82 -10.73 -13.49 -19.62
N LEU A 83 -10.53 -14.22 -18.52
CA LEU A 83 -11.62 -14.65 -17.63
C LEU A 83 -12.20 -13.51 -16.78
N THR A 84 -11.49 -12.38 -16.64
CA THR A 84 -11.91 -11.26 -15.79
C THR A 84 -12.61 -10.15 -16.59
N ASP A 85 -12.67 -10.28 -17.93
CA ASP A 85 -13.26 -9.32 -18.86
C ASP A 85 -14.73 -9.63 -19.22
N ASP A 86 -15.33 -10.69 -18.65
CA ASP A 86 -16.75 -11.03 -18.87
C ASP A 86 -17.67 -10.12 -18.01
N PRO A 87 -18.68 -9.46 -18.61
CA PRO A 87 -19.50 -8.44 -17.93
C PRO A 87 -20.54 -8.99 -16.92
N GLU A 88 -20.53 -10.29 -16.59
CA GLU A 88 -21.50 -10.92 -15.67
C GLU A 88 -20.92 -11.51 -14.38
N VAL A 89 -19.67 -11.17 -14.01
CA VAL A 89 -19.14 -11.41 -12.64
C VAL A 89 -18.53 -10.16 -12.05
#